data_AF-A0A0F9TEH1-F1
#
_entry.id   AF-A0A0F9TEH1-F1
#
_cell.length_a   1.000
_cell.length_b   1.000
_cell.length_c   1.000
_cell.angle_alpha   90.00
_cell.angle_beta   90.00
_cell.angle_gamma   90.00
#
_symmetry.space_group_name_H-M   'P 1'
#
loop_
_entity.id
_entity.type
_entity.pdbx_description
1 polymer ?
#
loop_
_entity_poly.entity_id
_entity_poly.type
_entity_poly.pdbx_seq_one_letter_code
_entity_poly.pdbx_strand_id
1 'polypeptide(L)'
;MNLNDTWKNCLKMWKWIAEQSSTRGAIGLKHEWMKANNCDSLINDCHFCQYHNEQGGENSEQGFCLSCPGVLVDPTFDCMSGIYGYGTPIKFNEKIIALNKQRLEESDNG
;
A
#
# COMPACT_ATOMS: atom_id res chain seq x y z
N MET A 1 3.05 10.18 9.65
CA MET A 1 2.00 9.16 9.84
C MET A 1 2.62 7.99 10.60
N ASN A 2 1.95 7.42 11.61
CA ASN A 2 2.48 6.21 12.27
C ASN A 2 2.13 4.95 11.46
N LEU A 3 2.82 3.83 11.74
CA LEU A 3 2.68 2.59 10.99
C LEU A 3 1.24 2.04 11.00
N ASN A 4 0.54 2.11 12.14
CA ASN A 4 -0.83 1.60 12.27
C ASN A 4 -1.83 2.41 11.41
N ASP A 5 -1.73 3.74 11.44
CA ASP A 5 -2.56 4.61 10.60
C ASP A 5 -2.26 4.42 9.12
N THR A 6 -0.98 4.22 8.76
CA THR A 6 -0.57 3.90 7.40
C THR A 6 -1.24 2.63 6.89
N TRP A 7 -1.23 1.55 7.67
CA TRP A 7 -1.92 0.30 7.31
C TRP A 7 -3.43 0.49 7.15
N LYS A 8 -4.06 1.16 8.12
CA LYS A 8 -5.50 1.43 8.10
C LYS A 8 -5.92 2.22 6.86
N ASN A 9 -5.19 3.26 6.51
CA ASN A 9 -5.53 4.10 5.36
C ASN A 9 -5.24 3.39 4.03
N CYS A 10 -4.12 2.65 3.95
CA CYS A 10 -3.81 1.80 2.78
C CYS A 10 -4.92 0.77 2.50
N LEU A 11 -5.38 0.06 3.55
CA LEU A 11 -6.47 -0.91 3.43
C LEU A 11 -7.79 -0.27 2.98
N LYS A 12 -8.16 0.89 3.55
CA LYS A 12 -9.38 1.61 3.14
C LYS A 12 -9.35 2.00 1.66
N MET A 13 -8.22 2.56 1.23
CA MET A 13 -8.00 2.98 -0.15
C MET A 13 -8.10 1.79 -1.10
N TRP A 14 -7.33 0.73 -0.87
CA TRP A 14 -7.29 -0.40 -1.79
C TRP A 14 -8.57 -1.24 -1.80
N LYS A 15 -9.29 -1.32 -0.67
CA LYS A 15 -10.63 -1.90 -0.63
C LYS A 15 -11.57 -1.13 -1.56
N TRP A 16 -11.62 0.20 -1.42
CA TRP A 16 -12.48 1.04 -2.25
C TRP A 16 -12.09 0.94 -3.74
N ILE A 17 -10.80 1.02 -4.07
CA ILE A 17 -10.33 0.90 -5.46
C ILE A 17 -10.72 -0.47 -6.04
N ALA A 18 -10.54 -1.56 -5.28
CA ALA A 18 -10.92 -2.90 -5.74
C ALA A 18 -12.42 -2.99 -6.07
N GLU A 19 -13.28 -2.38 -5.23
CA GLU A 19 -14.73 -2.31 -5.45
C GLU A 19 -15.12 -1.51 -6.72
N GLN A 20 -14.31 -0.53 -7.14
CA GLN A 20 -14.55 0.28 -8.35
C GLN A 20 -13.85 -0.25 -9.62
N SER A 21 -12.93 -1.19 -9.48
CA SER A 21 -11.94 -1.54 -10.52
C SER A 21 -12.48 -2.29 -11.76
N SER A 22 -13.77 -2.60 -11.83
CA SER A 22 -14.38 -3.34 -12.94
C SER A 22 -14.30 -2.62 -14.30
N THR A 23 -14.03 -1.31 -14.31
CA THR A 23 -14.08 -0.48 -15.54
C THR A 23 -12.99 0.59 -15.66
N ARG A 24 -12.08 0.75 -14.68
CA ARG A 24 -11.13 1.87 -14.62
C ARG A 24 -9.74 1.45 -14.15
N GLY A 25 -8.72 2.15 -14.65
CA GLY A 25 -7.33 1.93 -14.24
C GLY A 25 -7.07 2.39 -12.81
N ALA A 26 -6.17 1.69 -12.11
CA ALA A 26 -5.86 1.93 -10.70
C ALA A 26 -5.46 3.38 -10.42
N ILE A 27 -4.60 4.00 -11.24
CA ILE A 27 -4.07 5.36 -11.00
C ILE A 27 -5.20 6.40 -10.90
N GLY A 28 -6.17 6.38 -11.82
CA GLY A 28 -7.30 7.31 -11.78
C GLY A 28 -8.13 7.14 -10.50
N LEU A 29 -8.37 5.89 -10.10
CA LEU A 29 -9.09 5.56 -8.87
C LEU A 29 -8.31 5.99 -7.61
N LYS A 30 -6.97 5.90 -7.61
CA LYS A 30 -6.14 6.42 -6.51
C LYS A 30 -6.35 7.93 -6.35
N HIS A 31 -6.27 8.70 -7.44
CA HIS A 31 -6.52 10.14 -7.41
C HIS A 31 -7.94 10.49 -6.92
N GLU A 32 -8.96 9.78 -7.41
CA GLU A 32 -10.35 9.99 -7.00
C GLU A 32 -10.52 9.73 -5.49
N TRP A 33 -9.95 8.63 -4.98
CA TRP A 33 -10.02 8.31 -3.57
C TRP A 33 -9.31 9.35 -2.71
N MET A 34 -8.11 9.77 -3.09
CA MET A 34 -7.36 10.79 -2.35
C MET A 34 -8.13 12.10 -2.26
N LYS A 35 -8.69 12.56 -3.38
CA LYS A 35 -9.52 13.78 -3.43
C LYS A 35 -10.74 13.68 -2.52
N ALA A 36 -11.41 12.52 -2.50
CA ALA A 36 -12.57 12.30 -1.64
C ALA A 36 -12.20 12.24 -0.14
N ASN A 37 -10.94 11.96 0.19
CA ASN A 37 -10.45 11.79 1.57
C ASN A 37 -9.47 12.90 2.01
N ASN A 38 -9.36 14.00 1.25
CA ASN A 38 -8.44 15.13 1.51
C ASN A 38 -6.98 14.68 1.71
N CYS A 39 -6.52 13.73 0.90
CA CYS A 39 -5.18 13.15 0.95
C CYS A 39 -4.37 13.46 -0.32
N ASP A 40 -4.51 14.66 -0.86
CA ASP A 40 -4.05 15.03 -2.21
C ASP A 40 -2.51 15.10 -2.37
N SER A 41 -1.76 14.85 -1.29
CA SER A 41 -0.32 15.05 -1.24
C SER A 41 0.46 13.77 -0.88
N LEU A 42 -0.12 12.58 -1.09
CA LEU A 42 0.62 11.33 -0.87
C LEU A 42 1.70 11.15 -1.94
N ILE A 43 2.92 10.82 -1.52
CA ILE A 43 3.98 10.39 -2.44
C ILE A 43 3.50 9.17 -3.24
N ASN A 44 3.59 9.27 -4.58
CA ASN A 44 3.15 8.24 -5.54
C ASN A 44 1.70 7.76 -5.30
N ASP A 45 0.83 8.64 -4.78
CA ASP A 45 -0.55 8.37 -4.40
C ASP A 45 -0.68 7.15 -3.46
N CYS A 46 0.30 6.93 -2.58
CA CYS A 46 0.41 5.69 -1.82
C CYS A 46 0.76 5.95 -0.36
N HIS A 47 -0.08 5.49 0.56
CA HIS A 47 0.19 5.60 2.00
C HIS A 47 1.49 4.89 2.42
N PHE A 48 1.86 3.80 1.75
CA PHE A 48 3.10 3.07 2.04
C PHE A 48 4.33 3.83 1.55
N CYS A 49 4.27 4.43 0.36
CA CYS A 49 5.36 5.28 -0.15
C CYS A 49 5.51 6.55 0.68
N GLN A 50 4.40 7.16 1.10
CA GLN A 50 4.41 8.30 2.02
C GLN A 50 5.12 7.95 3.33
N TYR A 51 4.76 6.81 3.94
CA TYR A 51 5.42 6.35 5.17
C TYR A 51 6.91 6.12 4.97
N HIS A 52 7.29 5.40 3.92
CA HIS A 52 8.70 5.16 3.59
C HIS A 52 9.49 6.48 3.48
N ASN A 53 8.96 7.46 2.76
CA ASN A 53 9.56 8.79 2.63
C ASN A 53 9.67 9.51 3.98
N GLU A 54 8.64 9.46 4.82
CA GLU A 54 8.65 10.07 6.16
C GLU A 54 9.65 9.43 7.13
N GLN A 55 10.00 8.16 6.93
CA GLN A 55 11.07 7.49 7.70
C GLN A 55 12.48 7.83 7.19
N GLY A 56 12.61 8.73 6.22
CA GLY A 56 13.88 8.99 5.54
C GLY A 56 14.38 7.78 4.75
N GLY A 57 13.45 6.91 4.34
CA GLY A 57 13.78 5.61 3.77
C GLY A 57 14.57 5.74 2.48
N GLU A 58 15.59 4.90 2.37
CA GLU A 58 16.37 4.75 1.14
C GLU A 58 15.73 3.70 0.25
N ASN A 59 15.71 3.97 -1.06
CA ASN A 59 15.45 2.91 -2.03
C ASN A 59 16.71 2.04 -2.12
N SER A 60 16.54 0.72 -2.28
CA SER A 60 17.65 -0.13 -2.67
C SER A 60 18.20 0.31 -4.03
N GLU A 61 19.40 -0.17 -4.40
CA GLU A 61 19.97 0.05 -5.74
C GLU A 61 19.05 -0.44 -6.88
N GLN A 62 18.11 -1.33 -6.57
CA GLN A 62 17.12 -1.88 -7.50
C GLN A 62 15.78 -1.13 -7.44
N GLY A 63 15.68 -0.04 -6.68
CA GLY A 63 14.48 0.79 -6.55
C GLY A 63 13.44 0.28 -5.54
N PHE A 64 13.79 -0.67 -4.66
CA PHE A 64 12.87 -1.17 -3.64
C PHE A 64 12.81 -0.26 -2.43
N CYS A 65 11.61 0.13 -2.01
CA CYS A 65 11.40 0.94 -0.81
C CYS A 65 11.65 0.10 0.47
N LEU A 66 12.85 0.19 1.06
CA LEU A 66 13.26 -0.67 2.18
C LEU A 66 12.37 -0.51 3.43
N SER A 67 11.88 0.71 3.68
CA SER A 67 10.96 1.01 4.80
C SER A 67 9.48 0.93 4.41
N CYS A 68 9.15 0.36 3.25
CA CYS A 68 7.76 0.15 2.85
C CYS A 68 7.07 -0.79 3.86
N PRO A 69 5.91 -0.41 4.43
CA PRO A 69 5.20 -1.27 5.37
C PRO A 69 4.93 -2.69 4.87
N GLY A 70 4.71 -2.88 3.57
CA GLY A 70 4.59 -4.22 2.99
C GLY A 70 5.89 -5.01 3.04
N VAL A 71 7.03 -4.37 2.75
CA VAL A 71 8.38 -4.97 2.83
C VAL A 71 8.77 -5.30 4.27
N LEU A 72 8.36 -4.47 5.23
CA LEU A 72 8.60 -4.72 6.65
C LEU A 72 7.92 -6.00 7.17
N VAL A 73 6.86 -6.46 6.51
CA VAL A 73 6.15 -7.71 6.86
C VAL A 73 6.63 -8.87 5.99
N ASP A 74 6.84 -8.63 4.70
CA ASP A 74 7.28 -9.62 3.73
C ASP A 74 8.38 -8.99 2.86
N PRO A 75 9.67 -9.33 3.07
CA PRO A 75 10.79 -8.77 2.32
C PRO A 75 10.71 -9.01 0.80
N THR A 76 9.84 -9.93 0.34
CA THR A 76 9.62 -10.22 -1.08
C THR A 76 8.45 -9.43 -1.68
N PHE A 77 7.78 -8.58 -0.88
CA PHE A 77 6.68 -7.75 -1.35
C PHE A 77 7.14 -6.76 -2.42
N ASP A 78 6.53 -6.87 -3.60
CA ASP A 78 6.74 -5.96 -4.72
C ASP A 78 5.40 -5.37 -5.16
N CYS A 79 5.24 -4.05 -4.99
CA CYS A 79 4.01 -3.37 -5.37
C CYS A 79 3.79 -3.31 -6.88
N MET A 80 4.82 -3.61 -7.69
CA MET A 80 4.79 -3.70 -9.15
C MET A 80 4.68 -5.15 -9.66
N SER A 81 4.51 -6.13 -8.76
CA SER A 81 4.41 -7.54 -9.13
C SER A 81 3.41 -7.78 -10.27
N GLY A 82 3.82 -8.55 -11.29
CA GLY A 82 2.91 -8.96 -12.36
C GLY A 82 1.77 -9.89 -11.92
N ILE A 83 1.84 -10.43 -10.69
CA ILE A 83 0.85 -11.38 -10.15
C ILE A 83 -0.24 -10.64 -9.38
N TYR A 84 0.15 -9.69 -8.53
CA TYR A 84 -0.74 -9.03 -7.58
C TYR A 84 -0.54 -7.50 -7.49
N GLY A 85 0.29 -6.89 -8.33
CA GLY A 85 0.70 -5.49 -8.20
C GLY A 85 -0.44 -4.49 -8.33
N TYR A 86 -0.15 -3.22 -8.05
CA TYR A 86 -1.15 -2.15 -7.94
C TYR A 86 -1.99 -1.96 -9.23
N GLY A 87 -1.47 -2.40 -10.39
CA GLY A 87 -2.18 -2.43 -11.67
C GLY A 87 -3.34 -3.44 -11.72
N THR A 88 -3.42 -4.34 -10.73
CA THR A 88 -4.48 -5.34 -10.55
C THR A 88 -5.19 -5.14 -9.20
N PRO A 89 -6.09 -4.14 -9.07
CA PRO A 89 -6.56 -3.67 -7.76
C PRO A 89 -7.18 -4.73 -6.85
N ILE A 90 -7.94 -5.67 -7.41
CA ILE A 90 -8.54 -6.78 -6.64
C ILE A 90 -7.44 -7.62 -5.98
N LYS A 91 -6.48 -8.11 -6.78
CA LYS A 91 -5.38 -8.93 -6.28
C LYS A 91 -4.44 -8.17 -5.36
N PHE A 92 -4.20 -6.89 -5.65
CA PHE A 92 -3.39 -6.04 -4.77
C PHE A 92 -4.06 -5.86 -3.42
N ASN A 93 -5.38 -5.58 -3.39
CA ASN A 93 -6.14 -5.50 -2.15
C ASN A 93 -6.09 -6.82 -1.36
N GLU A 94 -6.25 -7.96 -2.01
CA GLU A 94 -6.10 -9.29 -1.38
C GLU A 94 -4.71 -9.47 -0.75
N LYS A 95 -3.63 -9.09 -1.46
CA LYS A 95 -2.26 -9.18 -0.92
C LYS A 95 -2.07 -8.24 0.27
N ILE A 96 -2.56 -7.00 0.21
CA ILE A 96 -2.45 -6.04 1.33
C ILE A 96 -3.23 -6.54 2.55
N ILE A 97 -4.41 -7.14 2.37
CA ILE A 97 -5.17 -7.77 3.46
C ILE A 97 -4.36 -8.92 4.08
N ALA A 98 -3.79 -9.81 3.26
CA ALA A 98 -2.99 -10.93 3.73
C ALA A 98 -1.76 -10.47 4.54
N LEU A 99 -1.04 -9.45 4.06
CA LEU A 99 0.10 -8.88 4.79
C LEU A 99 -0.32 -8.24 6.12
N ASN A 100 -1.44 -7.50 6.14
CA ASN A 100 -1.90 -6.91 7.41
C ASN A 100 -2.30 -8.00 8.42
N LYS A 101 -2.84 -9.13 7.97
CA LYS A 101 -3.13 -10.27 8.83
C LYS A 101 -1.85 -10.82 9.45
N GLN A 102 -0.82 -11.09 8.65
CA GLN A 102 0.49 -11.57 9.13
C GLN A 102 1.10 -10.60 10.15
N ARG A 103 1.09 -9.29 9.85
CA ARG A 103 1.59 -8.23 10.74
C ARG A 103 0.97 -8.28 12.14
N LEU A 104 -0.33 -8.51 12.21
CA LEU A 104 -1.06 -8.53 13.49
C LEU A 104 -0.78 -9.83 14.25
N GLU A 105 -0.70 -10.96 13.56
CA GLU A 105 -0.34 -12.25 14.17
C GLU A 105 1.08 -12.24 14.77
N GLU A 106 2.04 -11.57 14.12
CA GLU A 106 3.40 -11.41 14.66
C GLU A 106 3.46 -10.46 15.85
N SER A 107 2.56 -9.47 15.91
CA SER A 107 2.49 -8.51 17.03
C SER A 107 1.90 -9.12 18.30
N ASP A 108 1.04 -10.13 18.18
CA ASP A 108 0.41 -10.82 19.30
C ASP A 108 1.30 -11.91 19.94
N ASN A 109 2.41 -12.27 19.27
CA ASN A 109 3.36 -13.29 19.73
C ASN A 109 4.66 -12.69 20.35
N GLY A 110 4.71 -11.35 20.52
CA GLY A 110 5.86 -10.60 21.02
C GLY A 110 5.74 -10.13 22.46
#